data_AF-A0A0N8NTV0-F1
#
_entry.id   AF-A0A0N8NTV0-F1
#
_cell.length_a   1.000
_cell.length_b   1.000
_cell.length_c   1.000
_cell.angle_alpha   90.00
_cell.angle_beta   90.00
_cell.angle_gamma   90.00
#
_symmetry.space_group_name_H-M   'P 1'
#
loop_
_entity.id
_entity.type
_entity.pdbx_description
1 polymer ?
#
loop_
_entity_poly.entity_id
_entity_poly.type
_entity_poly.pdbx_seq_one_letter_code
_entity_poly.pdbx_strand_id
1 'polypeptide(L)' 'MAKKGMARPEWTHTKPRNDDTPVPEIQGKAKHGKEHARPIISGTASPENKVYHELKGDGSVGDPR' A
#
# COMPACT_ATOMS: atom_id res chain seq x y z
N MET A 1 -16.72 -36.10 -25.84
CA MET A 1 -17.72 -35.84 -24.78
C MET A 1 -17.04 -35.96 -23.43
N ALA A 2 -17.18 -34.97 -22.54
CA ALA A 2 -16.69 -35.11 -21.17
C ALA A 2 -17.48 -36.20 -20.43
N LYS A 3 -16.84 -36.95 -19.52
CA LYS A 3 -17.48 -38.02 -18.73
C LYS A 3 -18.63 -37.41 -17.91
N LYS A 4 -19.80 -38.07 -17.89
CA LYS A 4 -20.97 -37.67 -17.09
C LYS A 4 -20.53 -37.43 -15.63
N GLY A 5 -20.75 -36.21 -15.12
CA GLY A 5 -20.36 -35.81 -13.76
C GLY A 5 -18.98 -35.15 -13.63
N MET A 6 -18.19 -35.06 -14.70
CA MET A 6 -16.90 -34.34 -14.73
C MET A 6 -17.07 -32.94 -15.35
N ALA A 7 -18.12 -32.22 -14.95
CA ALA A 7 -18.27 -30.82 -15.31
C ALA A 7 -17.25 -29.99 -14.54
N ARG A 8 -16.56 -29.09 -15.24
CA ARG A 8 -15.72 -28.07 -14.60
C ARG A 8 -16.62 -27.26 -13.65
N PRO A 9 -16.25 -27.10 -12.37
CA PRO A 9 -17.00 -26.23 -11.47
C PRO A 9 -17.00 -24.80 -12.01
N GLU A 10 -18.16 -24.16 -11.97
CA GLU A 10 -18.28 -22.76 -12.37
C GLU A 10 -17.53 -21.87 -11.37
N TRP A 11 -16.78 -20.89 -11.88
CA TRP A 11 -16.07 -19.94 -11.04
C TRP A 11 -17.06 -18.93 -10.45
N THR A 12 -17.51 -19.16 -9.22
CA THR A 12 -18.50 -18.30 -8.54
C THR A 12 -17.89 -17.17 -7.70
N HIS A 13 -16.57 -17.15 -7.54
CA HIS A 13 -15.88 -16.19 -6.66
C HIS A 13 -15.27 -15.04 -7.46
N THR A 14 -16.11 -14.11 -7.90
CA THR A 14 -15.70 -12.91 -8.66
C THR A 14 -15.23 -11.75 -7.78
N LYS A 15 -15.30 -11.87 -6.45
CA LYS A 15 -14.93 -10.78 -5.52
C LYS A 15 -13.94 -11.24 -4.44
N PRO A 16 -12.99 -10.37 -4.03
CA PRO A 16 -12.12 -10.62 -2.89
C PRO A 16 -12.92 -10.77 -1.60
N ARG A 17 -12.48 -11.67 -0.70
CA ARG A 17 -13.07 -11.85 0.64
C ARG A 17 -12.51 -10.85 1.66
N ASN A 18 -12.21 -9.64 1.20
CA ASN A 18 -11.64 -8.60 2.05
C ASN A 18 -12.69 -7.50 2.23
N ASP A 19 -12.90 -7.09 3.49
CA ASP A 19 -13.76 -5.97 3.84
C ASP A 19 -13.03 -4.63 3.66
N ASP A 20 -11.68 -4.64 3.65
CA ASP A 20 -10.89 -3.42 3.45
C ASP A 20 -10.86 -2.98 1.98
N THR A 21 -10.80 -1.66 1.79
CA THR A 21 -10.63 -1.05 0.47
C THR A 21 -9.34 -1.53 -0.21
N PRO A 22 -9.35 -1.72 -1.54
CA PRO A 22 -8.13 -2.08 -2.27
C PRO A 22 -7.02 -1.06 -1.98
N VAL A 23 -5.84 -1.56 -1.65
CA VAL A 23 -4.67 -0.71 -1.38
C VAL A 23 -4.37 0.11 -2.64
N PRO A 24 -4.17 1.43 -2.52
CA PRO A 24 -3.80 2.26 -3.66
C PRO A 24 -2.56 1.73 -4.37
N GLU A 25 -2.54 1.89 -5.70
CA GLU A 25 -1.36 1.54 -6.50
C GLU A 25 -0.15 2.34 -6.03
N ILE A 26 0.93 1.64 -5.66
CA ILE A 26 2.18 2.27 -5.24
C ILE A 26 2.83 2.89 -6.47
N GLN A 27 2.76 4.22 -6.56
CA GLN A 27 3.36 4.97 -7.66
C GLN A 27 4.86 5.19 -7.42
N GLY A 28 5.64 5.10 -8.50
CA GLY A 28 7.07 5.42 -8.51
C GLY A 28 7.99 4.21 -8.38
N LYS A 29 9.30 4.45 -8.55
CA LYS A 29 10.32 3.41 -8.33
C LYS A 29 10.40 3.09 -6.84
N ALA A 30 10.68 1.83 -6.51
CA ALA A 30 11.03 1.46 -5.15
C ALA A 30 12.18 2.36 -4.65
N LYS A 31 12.02 2.95 -3.46
CA LYS A 31 13.08 3.74 -2.84
C LYS A 31 14.30 2.84 -2.68
N HIS A 32 15.35 3.10 -3.45
CA HIS A 32 16.61 2.39 -3.35
C HIS A 32 17.57 3.25 -2.50
N GLY A 33 17.78 2.86 -1.26
CA GLY A 33 18.76 3.46 -0.37
C GLY A 33 19.35 2.34 0.47
N LYS A 34 20.67 2.38 0.69
CA LYS A 34 21.32 1.53 1.69
C LYS A 34 21.16 2.10 3.10
N GLU A 35 20.53 3.26 3.22
CA GLU A 35 20.25 3.90 4.49
C GLU A 35 19.24 3.05 5.26
N HIS A 36 19.65 2.54 6.41
CA HIS A 36 18.76 1.80 7.28
C HIS A 36 17.66 2.71 7.83
N ALA A 37 16.41 2.23 7.76
CA ALA A 37 15.31 2.88 8.44
C ALA A 37 15.59 2.92 9.96
N ARG A 38 15.22 4.04 10.60
CA ARG A 38 15.29 4.16 12.05
C ARG A 38 14.38 3.11 12.72
N PRO A 39 14.78 2.53 13.86
CA PRO A 39 13.96 1.54 14.56
C PRO A 39 12.64 2.15 15.04
N ILE A 40 11.57 1.35 15.04
CA ILE A 40 10.27 1.73 15.61
C ILE A 40 10.39 1.69 17.14
N ILE A 41 10.18 2.82 17.80
CA ILE A 41 10.17 2.91 19.26
C ILE A 41 8.87 2.26 19.77
N SER A 42 8.97 1.33 20.71
CA SER A 42 7.83 0.65 21.32
C SER A 42 6.82 1.66 21.89
N GLY A 43 5.54 1.51 21.55
CA GLY A 43 4.48 2.43 21.98
C GLY A 43 4.16 3.55 20.97
N THR A 44 4.84 3.61 19.83
CA THR A 44 4.49 4.53 18.74
C THR A 44 3.71 3.80 17.64
N ALA A 45 2.60 4.39 17.18
CA ALA A 45 1.72 3.82 16.15
C ALA A 45 1.64 4.70 14.89
N SER A 46 1.19 4.09 13.79
CA SER A 46 1.32 4.61 12.42
C SER A 46 0.45 5.83 12.00
N PRO A 47 -0.35 6.50 12.85
CA PRO A 47 -0.77 7.87 12.57
C PRO A 47 0.18 8.92 13.18
N GLU A 48 0.71 8.64 14.37
CA GLU A 48 1.40 9.64 15.22
C GLU A 48 2.80 9.98 14.70
N ASN A 49 3.43 9.05 13.98
CA ASN A 49 4.77 9.22 13.41
C ASN A 49 4.77 9.83 12.00
N LYS A 50 3.62 10.31 11.49
CA LYS A 50 3.57 10.94 10.17
C LYS A 50 4.11 12.37 10.25
N VAL A 51 5.29 12.59 9.67
CA VAL A 51 5.83 13.93 9.44
C VAL A 51 5.23 14.47 8.14
N TYR A 52 4.42 15.52 8.24
CA TYR A 52 3.90 16.25 7.09
C TYR A 52 4.86 17.38 6.74
N HIS A 53 5.28 17.45 5.47
CA HIS A 53 6.07 18.56 4.96
C HIS A 53 5.15 19.53 4.23
N GLU A 54 5.22 20.81 4.59
CA GLU A 54 4.61 21.86 3.77
C GLU A 54 5.39 21.98 2.46
N LEU A 55 4.67 21.85 1.35
CA LEU A 55 5.24 22.06 0.03
C LEU A 55 5.28 23.55 -0.27
N LYS A 56 6.43 24.03 -0.73
CA LYS A 56 6.51 25.36 -1.34
C LYS A 56 5.72 25.35 -2.65
N GLY A 57 5.26 26.52 -3.10
CA GLY A 57 4.46 26.65 -4.33
C GLY A 57 5.16 26.17 -5.61
N ASP A 58 6.46 25.90 -5.55
CA ASP A 58 7.28 25.30 -6.61
C ASP A 58 7.42 23.76 -6.50
N GLY A 59 6.75 23.14 -5.52
CA GLY A 59 6.79 21.69 -5.26
C GLY A 59 8.01 21.20 -4.48
N SER A 60 8.88 22.10 -4.02
CA SER A 60 10.04 21.74 -3.18
C SER A 60 9.66 21.62 -1.70
N VAL A 61 10.38 20.76 -0.95
CA VAL A 61 10.20 20.58 0.50
C VAL A 61 11.20 21.44 1.29
N GLY A 62 10.73 22.17 2.31
CA GLY A 62 11.59 22.89 3.27
C GLY A 62 10.87 24.05 3.97
N ASP A 63 11.42 24.53 5.09
CA ASP A 63 10.81 25.61 5.89
C ASP A 63 10.55 26.88 5.06
N PRO A 64 9.33 27.45 5.09
CA PRO A 64 9.19 28.89 5.01
C PRO A 64 9.71 29.43 6.34
N ARG A 65 10.83 30.15 6.31
CA ARG A 65 11.50 30.69 7.51
C ARG A 65 10.52 31.32 8.51
#